data_AF-A0A838PKY0-F1
#
_entry.id   AF-A0A838PKY0-F1
#
_cell.length_a   1.000
_cell.length_b   1.000
_cell.length_c   1.000
_cell.angle_alpha   90.00
_cell.angle_beta   90.00
_cell.angle_gamma   90.00
#
_symmetry.space_group_name_H-M   'P 1'
#
loop_
_entity.id
_entity.type
_entity.pdbx_description
1 polymer ?
#
loop_
_entity_poly.entity_id
_entity_poly.type
_entity_poly.pdbx_seq_one_letter_code
_entity_poly.pdbx_strand_id
1 'polypeptide(L)'
;MIPDVDEAVESPRRLTDEPDRARRVLDLVPCVPTPVWGRDEFGTGEGWNSNSVISWLLARGGLDTESIQPPIRGRAPGWQTGLAVAGRQCE
;
A
#
# COMPACT_ATOMS: atom_id res chain seq x y z
N MET A 1 -6.45 -28.42 -9.44
CA MET A 1 -7.14 -27.49 -8.51
C MET A 1 -6.10 -27.06 -7.49
N ILE A 2 -5.94 -25.76 -7.24
CA ILE A 2 -4.97 -25.24 -6.26
C ILE A 2 -5.71 -25.20 -4.90
N PRO A 3 -5.17 -25.80 -3.81
CA PRO A 3 -5.89 -25.98 -2.54
C PRO A 3 -6.39 -24.71 -1.85
N ASP A 4 -5.78 -23.57 -2.15
CA ASP A 4 -6.09 -22.24 -1.58
C ASP A 4 -6.95 -21.37 -2.51
N VAL A 5 -7.48 -21.93 -3.60
CA VAL A 5 -8.29 -21.15 -4.56
C VAL A 5 -9.59 -20.62 -3.96
N ASP A 6 -10.18 -21.33 -3.00
CA ASP A 6 -11.38 -20.89 -2.27
C ASP A 6 -11.06 -19.81 -1.22
N GLU A 7 -9.78 -19.66 -0.87
CA GLU A 7 -9.25 -18.60 0.00
C GLU A 7 -8.71 -17.42 -0.83
N ALA A 8 -8.79 -17.49 -2.16
CA ALA A 8 -8.38 -16.41 -3.03
C ALA A 8 -9.28 -15.18 -2.77
N VAL A 9 -8.64 -14.04 -2.58
CA VAL A 9 -9.33 -12.74 -2.49
C VAL A 9 -10.25 -12.60 -3.71
N GLU A 10 -11.46 -12.08 -3.48
CA GLU A 10 -12.45 -11.71 -4.51
C GLU A 10 -11.77 -11.08 -5.74
N SER A 11 -12.41 -11.22 -6.92
CA SER A 11 -11.94 -10.64 -8.19
C SER A 11 -11.30 -9.27 -7.98
N PRO A 12 -10.15 -8.97 -8.65
CA PRO A 12 -9.37 -7.77 -8.39
C PRO A 12 -10.26 -6.53 -8.28
N ARG A 13 -10.23 -5.86 -7.13
CA ARG A 13 -10.98 -4.62 -6.95
C ARG A 13 -10.29 -3.53 -7.75
N ARG A 14 -11.00 -3.02 -8.76
CA ARG A 14 -10.55 -1.89 -9.57
C ARG A 14 -10.57 -0.63 -8.72
N LEU A 15 -9.42 0.02 -8.58
CA LEU A 15 -9.27 1.24 -7.77
C LEU A 15 -9.47 2.54 -8.58
N THR A 16 -9.26 2.50 -9.89
CA THR A 16 -9.46 3.63 -10.80
C THR A 16 -9.52 3.14 -12.25
N ASP A 17 -10.14 3.93 -13.13
CA ASP A 17 -10.10 3.79 -14.58
C ASP A 17 -9.25 4.88 -15.26
N GLU A 18 -8.62 5.77 -14.48
CA GLU A 18 -7.80 6.86 -14.99
C GLU A 18 -6.37 6.36 -15.32
N PRO A 19 -5.96 6.32 -16.61
CA PRO A 19 -4.66 5.82 -17.00
C PRO A 19 -3.49 6.63 -16.40
N ASP A 20 -3.69 7.93 -16.21
CA ASP A 20 -2.67 8.82 -15.64
C ASP A 20 -2.36 8.48 -14.18
N ARG A 21 -3.37 8.09 -13.38
CA ARG A 21 -3.15 7.63 -12.00
C ARG A 21 -2.41 6.31 -11.98
N ALA A 22 -2.77 5.38 -12.87
CA ALA A 22 -2.07 4.10 -13.01
C ALA A 22 -0.60 4.30 -13.42
N ARG A 23 -0.34 5.20 -14.37
CA ARG A 23 1.02 5.55 -14.79
C ARG A 23 1.82 6.17 -13.64
N ARG A 24 1.23 7.11 -12.91
CA ARG A 24 1.87 7.77 -11.77
C ARG A 24 2.32 6.78 -10.70
N VAL A 25 1.53 5.75 -10.40
CA VAL A 25 1.92 4.68 -9.46
C VAL A 25 3.20 4.00 -9.91
N LEU A 26 3.33 3.68 -11.20
CA LEU A 26 4.54 3.05 -11.75
C LEU A 26 5.75 3.99 -11.71
N ASP A 27 5.54 5.26 -12.06
CA ASP A 27 6.60 6.28 -12.07
C ASP A 27 7.14 6.57 -10.67
N LEU A 28 6.35 6.32 -9.62
CA LEU A 28 6.73 6.51 -8.21
C LEU A 28 7.50 5.33 -7.60
N VAL A 29 7.54 4.17 -8.26
CA VAL A 29 8.24 2.97 -7.73
C VAL A 29 9.71 3.25 -7.37
N PRO A 30 10.50 3.97 -8.18
CA PRO A 30 11.88 4.32 -7.82
C PRO A 30 12.00 5.26 -6.61
N CYS A 31 10.93 5.95 -6.24
CA CYS A 31 10.89 6.90 -5.13
C CYS A 31 10.42 6.27 -3.81
N VAL A 32 10.10 4.97 -3.82
CA VAL A 32 9.67 4.27 -2.61
C VAL A 32 10.80 4.31 -1.56
N PRO A 33 10.50 4.69 -0.31
CA PRO A 33 11.50 4.66 0.75
C PRO A 33 12.07 3.26 0.97
N THR A 34 13.38 3.19 1.22
CA THR A 34 14.11 1.93 1.44
C THR A 34 14.68 1.83 2.87
N PRO A 35 13.87 1.94 3.94
CA PRO A 35 14.32 1.67 5.30
C PRO A 35 14.60 0.18 5.48
N VAL A 36 15.14 -0.20 6.64
CA VAL A 36 15.31 -1.61 6.98
C VAL A 36 13.93 -2.28 7.14
N TRP A 37 13.73 -3.37 6.39
CA TRP A 37 12.48 -4.14 6.43
C TRP A 37 12.15 -4.64 7.83
N GLY A 38 10.89 -4.51 8.23
CA GLY A 38 10.39 -4.91 9.55
C GLY A 38 10.82 -4.02 10.71
N ARG A 39 11.63 -2.98 10.49
CA ARG A 39 11.97 -1.97 11.51
C ARG A 39 11.06 -0.75 11.41
N ASP A 40 10.72 -0.20 12.57
CA ASP A 40 9.99 1.06 12.67
C ASP A 40 10.95 2.26 12.66
N GLU A 41 11.61 2.48 11.51
CA GLU A 41 12.56 3.60 11.36
C GLU A 41 11.85 4.95 11.18
N PHE A 42 10.55 4.93 10.91
CA PHE A 42 9.73 6.13 10.75
C PHE A 42 8.96 6.53 12.02
N GLY A 43 9.02 5.71 13.09
CA GLY A 43 8.35 5.98 14.36
C GLY A 43 6.83 6.03 14.23
N THR A 44 6.25 5.14 13.44
CA THR A 44 4.80 5.05 13.19
C THR A 44 4.13 3.93 13.97
N GLY A 45 4.89 3.15 14.76
CA GLY A 45 4.41 2.07 15.62
C GLY A 45 4.41 0.68 14.97
N GLU A 46 4.61 0.58 13.66
CA GLU A 46 4.73 -0.68 12.92
C GLU A 46 5.88 -0.61 11.91
N GLY A 47 6.59 -1.73 11.75
CA GLY A 47 7.74 -1.81 10.84
C GLY A 47 7.37 -1.74 9.36
N TRP A 48 8.32 -1.25 8.55
CA TRP A 48 8.15 -1.12 7.10
C TRP A 48 8.06 -2.48 6.40
N ASN A 49 7.03 -2.68 5.57
CA ASN A 49 6.83 -3.93 4.82
C ASN A 49 6.09 -3.71 3.48
N SER A 50 5.66 -4.79 2.83
CA SER A 50 4.99 -4.75 1.52
C SER A 50 3.67 -3.97 1.56
N ASN A 51 2.89 -4.09 2.64
CA ASN A 51 1.68 -3.30 2.82
C ASN A 51 1.99 -1.80 2.92
N SER A 52 3.10 -1.44 3.59
CA SER A 52 3.57 -0.05 3.66
C SER A 52 3.96 0.48 2.29
N VAL A 53 4.68 -0.32 1.49
CA VAL A 53 5.06 0.05 0.12
C VAL A 53 3.82 0.27 -0.75
N ILE A 54 2.84 -0.64 -0.70
CA ILE A 54 1.62 -0.54 -1.48
C ILE A 54 0.79 0.68 -1.05
N SER A 55 0.55 0.88 0.25
CA SER A 55 -0.23 2.02 0.72
C SER A 55 0.45 3.36 0.41
N TRP A 56 1.77 3.42 0.50
CA TRP A 56 2.55 4.60 0.10
C TRP A 56 2.40 4.91 -1.38
N LEU A 57 2.53 3.90 -2.26
CA LEU A 57 2.38 4.06 -3.71
C LEU A 57 0.98 4.52 -4.10
N LEU A 58 -0.05 3.94 -3.49
CA LEU A 58 -1.44 4.30 -3.77
C LEU A 58 -1.74 5.73 -3.31
N ALA A 59 -1.30 6.11 -2.10
CA ALA A 59 -1.48 7.46 -1.58
C ALA A 59 -0.74 8.51 -2.44
N ARG A 60 0.54 8.28 -2.75
CA ARG A 60 1.34 9.19 -3.60
C ARG A 60 0.86 9.21 -5.06
N GLY A 61 0.28 8.10 -5.52
CA GLY A 61 -0.38 7.98 -6.82
C GLY A 61 -1.71 8.74 -6.92
N GLY A 62 -2.27 9.22 -5.81
CA GLY A 62 -3.56 9.91 -5.77
C GLY A 62 -4.77 8.98 -5.88
N LEU A 63 -4.63 7.72 -5.45
CA LEU A 63 -5.75 6.79 -5.34
C LEU A 63 -6.42 6.93 -3.98
N ASP A 64 -7.74 6.68 -3.93
CA ASP A 64 -8.51 6.71 -2.69
C ASP A 64 -8.19 5.49 -1.83
N THR A 65 -7.29 5.67 -0.88
CA THR A 65 -6.88 4.63 0.06
C THR A 65 -7.89 4.39 1.18
N GLU A 66 -8.82 5.32 1.44
CA GLU A 66 -9.83 5.15 2.50
C GLU A 66 -10.89 4.11 2.11
N SER A 67 -11.15 3.99 0.81
CA SER A 67 -12.03 2.96 0.23
C SER A 67 -11.50 1.52 0.34
N ILE A 68 -10.22 1.36 0.68
CA ILE A 68 -9.52 0.06 0.74
C ILE A 68 -9.51 -0.43 2.17
N GLN A 69 -10.18 -1.55 2.41
CA GLN A 69 -10.26 -2.18 3.72
C GLN A 69 -9.81 -3.63 3.61
N PRO A 70 -9.09 -4.17 4.61
CA PRO A 70 -8.81 -5.60 4.66
C PRO A 70 -10.13 -6.39 4.75
N PRO A 71 -10.13 -7.68 4.38
CA PRO A 71 -11.28 -8.55 4.59
C PRO A 71 -11.73 -8.56 6.05
N ILE A 72 -12.99 -8.97 6.29
CA ILE A 72 -13.55 -9.09 7.64
C ILE A 72 -12.62 -9.94 8.52
N ARG A 73 -12.22 -9.39 9.68
CA ARG A 73 -11.23 -9.98 10.64
C ARG A 73 -9.79 -10.03 10.14
N GLY A 74 -9.52 -9.61 8.90
CA GLY A 74 -8.18 -9.42 8.37
C GLY A 74 -7.52 -8.16 8.95
N ARG A 75 -6.19 -8.11 8.88
CA ARG A 75 -5.39 -6.92 9.19
C ARG A 75 -4.35 -6.73 8.08
N ALA A 76 -3.93 -5.48 7.89
CA ALA A 76 -2.82 -5.14 7.01
C ALA A 76 -1.74 -4.36 7.80
N PRO A 77 -0.93 -5.05 8.62
CA PRO A 77 0.14 -4.41 9.39
C PRO A 77 1.10 -3.65 8.47
N GLY A 78 1.51 -2.46 8.86
CA GLY A 78 2.34 -1.55 8.08
C GLY A 78 1.56 -0.70 7.07
N TRP A 79 0.27 -0.94 6.82
CA TRP A 79 -0.53 -0.13 5.90
C TRP A 79 -0.58 1.34 6.37
N GLN A 80 -0.89 1.57 7.65
CA GLN A 80 -0.96 2.91 8.23
C GLN A 80 0.42 3.58 8.26
N THR A 81 1.50 2.82 8.48
CA THR A 81 2.87 3.32 8.32
C THR A 81 3.11 3.92 6.93
N GLY A 82 2.74 3.20 5.87
CA GLY A 82 2.93 3.70 4.50
C GLY A 82 2.10 4.96 4.18
N LEU A 83 0.86 5.05 4.67
CA LEU A 83 0.03 6.25 4.54
C LEU A 83 0.63 7.44 5.30
N ALA A 84 1.08 7.22 6.53
CA ALA A 84 1.70 8.25 7.35
C ALA A 84 3.00 8.78 6.70
N VAL A 85 3.83 7.89 6.15
CA VAL A 85 5.07 8.26 5.45
C VAL A 85 4.77 8.98 4.13
N ALA A 86 3.72 8.59 3.39
CA ALA A 86 3.33 9.28 2.16
C ALA A 86 2.92 10.75 2.40
N GLY A 87 2.29 11.02 3.55
CA GLY A 87 1.88 12.35 3.99
C GLY A 87 3.00 13.23 4.54
N ARG A 88 4.17 12.65 4.86
CA ARG A 88 5.39 13.41 5.20
C ARG A 88 5.98 13.89 3.86
N GLN A 89 6.00 15.20 3.64
CA GLN A 89 6.50 15.77 2.38
C GLN A 89 7.95 15.37 2.12
N CYS A 90 8.30 15.21 0.84
CA CYS A 90 9.69 15.26 0.40
C CYS A 90 10.13 16.72 0.54
N GLU A 91 11.21 16.98 1.28
CA GLU A 91 12.04 18.14 0.99
C GLU A 91 12.76 17.95 -0.35
#